data_AF-A0A9E5Q2J3-F1
#
_entry.id   AF-A0A9E5Q2J3-F1
#
_cell.length_a   1.000
_cell.length_b   1.000
_cell.length_c   1.000
_cell.angle_alpha   90.00
_cell.angle_beta   90.00
_cell.angle_gamma   90.00
#
_symmetry.space_group_name_H-M   'P 1'
#
loop_
_entity.id
_entity.type
_entity.pdbx_description
1 polymer ?
#
loop_
_entity_poly.entity_id
_entity_poly.type
_entity_poly.pdbx_seq_one_letter_code
_entity_poly.pdbx_strand_id
1 'polypeptide(L)'
;NLTAMGVVAAWLFSITFLPAFVSLTPYPIHPERSIAGFSMERFADWLIEHRRRVLIGVSVLLVAMGALIPRIELNDTFTSMFDESLEFRRDLDFMSARLPGLYMFQYSLPAGESDAINDPAYWDTLDAFALWLRAQPEVTHVNTLSDTMKRLNRSMHGDDPAAYHLPAERELSAQYLLLYEMSLPYGLDLNNQINVKRSATK
;
A
#
# COMPACT_ATOMS: atom_id res chain seq x y z
N ASN A 1 15.85 13.40 -7.13
CA ASN A 1 17.15 13.84 -7.67
C ASN A 1 17.09 14.33 -9.11
N LEU A 2 16.54 13.55 -10.06
CA LEU A 2 16.43 13.97 -11.47
C LEU A 2 15.60 15.26 -11.66
N THR A 3 14.47 15.38 -10.95
CA THR A 3 13.60 16.57 -10.99
C THR A 3 14.32 17.83 -10.51
N ALA A 4 15.06 17.75 -9.40
CA ALA A 4 15.85 18.87 -8.88
C ALA A 4 16.95 19.31 -9.85
N MET A 5 17.68 18.35 -10.44
CA MET A 5 18.68 18.65 -11.47
C MET A 5 18.06 19.32 -12.71
N GLY A 6 16.87 18.86 -13.13
CA GLY A 6 16.13 19.46 -14.23
C GLY A 6 15.74 20.92 -13.98
N VAL A 7 15.25 21.23 -12.76
CA VAL A 7 14.89 22.61 -12.37
C VAL A 7 16.13 23.51 -12.35
N VAL A 8 17.26 23.03 -11.82
CA VAL A 8 18.52 23.78 -11.81
C VAL A 8 19.03 24.03 -13.22
N ALA A 9 18.98 23.03 -14.11
CA ALA A 9 19.36 23.18 -15.51
C ALA A 9 18.44 24.16 -16.25
N ALA A 10 17.13 24.09 -16.03
CA ALA A 10 16.16 25.02 -16.62
C ALA A 10 16.42 26.46 -16.16
N TRP A 11 16.68 26.67 -14.88
CA TRP A 11 17.05 27.98 -14.34
C TRP A 11 18.35 28.51 -14.97
N LEU A 12 19.37 27.66 -15.06
CA LEU A 12 20.66 28.02 -15.65
C LEU A 12 20.52 28.40 -17.13
N PHE A 13 19.78 27.62 -17.92
CA PHE A 13 19.51 27.94 -19.32
C PHE A 13 18.62 29.19 -19.47
N SER A 14 17.65 29.41 -18.58
CA SER A 14 16.79 30.59 -18.64
C SER A 14 17.57 31.89 -18.40
N ILE A 15 18.59 31.87 -17.52
CA ILE A 15 19.42 33.05 -17.25
C ILE A 15 20.58 33.21 -18.24
N THR A 16 21.14 32.12 -18.77
CA THR A 16 22.35 32.19 -19.63
C THR A 16 22.03 32.05 -21.11
N PHE A 17 21.27 31.03 -21.48
CA PHE A 17 21.02 30.68 -22.87
C PHE A 17 19.96 31.59 -23.49
N LEU A 18 18.85 31.88 -22.78
CA LEU A 18 17.78 32.72 -23.30
C LEU A 18 18.26 34.13 -23.69
N PRO A 19 18.98 34.89 -22.83
CA PRO A 19 19.43 36.24 -23.19
C PRO A 19 20.49 36.22 -24.29
N ALA A 20 21.40 35.25 -24.25
CA ALA A 20 22.40 35.06 -25.30
C ALA A 20 21.74 34.80 -26.66
N PHE A 21 20.74 33.91 -26.70
CA PHE A 21 19.99 33.59 -27.90
C PHE A 21 19.22 34.79 -28.45
N VAL A 22 18.50 35.53 -27.59
CA VAL A 22 17.79 36.75 -27.96
C VAL A 22 18.74 37.84 -28.47
N SER A 23 19.95 37.96 -27.89
CA SER A 23 20.94 38.93 -28.35
C SER A 23 21.50 38.65 -29.75
N LEU A 24 21.54 37.38 -30.14
CA LEU A 24 22.06 36.92 -31.43
C LEU A 24 20.99 36.90 -32.53
N THR A 25 19.71 36.92 -32.15
CA THR A 25 18.60 36.92 -33.12
C THR A 25 18.16 38.35 -33.43
N PRO A 26 18.17 38.79 -34.70
CA PRO A 26 17.65 40.09 -35.09
C PRO A 26 16.13 40.09 -34.92
N TYR A 27 15.64 40.64 -33.82
CA TYR A 27 14.21 40.73 -33.54
C TYR A 27 13.65 42.07 -34.06
N PRO A 28 12.71 42.06 -35.03
CA PRO A 28 12.08 43.29 -35.50
C PRO A 28 11.11 43.82 -34.44
N ILE A 29 11.47 44.96 -33.84
CA ILE A 29 10.65 45.66 -32.85
C ILE A 29 9.40 46.20 -33.55
N HIS A 30 8.29 45.49 -33.42
CA HIS A 30 6.98 46.02 -33.77
C HIS A 30 6.46 46.78 -32.55
N PRO A 31 6.02 48.04 -32.69
CA PRO A 31 5.33 48.72 -31.59
C PRO A 31 4.06 47.94 -31.28
N GLU A 32 4.06 47.24 -30.14
CA GLU A 32 2.90 46.49 -29.65
C GLU A 32 1.74 47.46 -29.45
N ARG A 33 0.72 47.36 -30.30
CA ARG A 33 -0.64 47.69 -29.88
C ARG A 33 -1.11 46.55 -29.01
N SER A 34 -0.93 46.71 -27.70
CA SER A 34 -1.38 45.74 -26.69
C SER A 34 -2.91 45.68 -26.65
N ILE A 35 -3.49 44.87 -27.53
CA ILE A 35 -4.93 44.53 -27.48
C ILE A 35 -5.20 43.66 -26.23
N ALA A 36 -4.19 42.89 -25.78
CA ALA A 36 -4.25 42.06 -24.57
C ALA A 36 -4.19 42.88 -23.26
N GLY A 37 -3.43 43.99 -23.23
CA GLY A 37 -3.27 44.83 -22.04
C GLY A 37 -4.59 45.43 -21.58
N PHE A 38 -5.42 45.92 -22.51
CA PHE A 38 -6.70 46.54 -22.16
C PHE A 38 -7.72 45.55 -21.57
N SER A 39 -7.67 44.27 -21.96
CA SER A 39 -8.55 43.24 -21.38
C SER A 39 -8.07 42.74 -20.03
N MET A 40 -6.74 42.65 -19.84
CA MET A 40 -6.14 42.23 -18.59
C MET A 40 -6.25 43.32 -17.52
N GLU A 41 -6.03 44.58 -17.90
CA GLU A 41 -6.21 45.75 -17.02
C GLU A 41 -7.65 45.87 -16.54
N ARG A 42 -8.64 45.78 -17.44
CA ARG A 42 -10.06 45.77 -17.04
C ARG A 42 -10.41 44.63 -16.08
N PHE A 43 -9.86 43.43 -16.31
CA PHE A 43 -10.08 42.29 -15.43
C PHE A 43 -9.43 42.50 -14.05
N ALA A 44 -8.23 43.05 -14.02
CA ALA A 44 -7.53 43.40 -12.79
C ALA A 44 -8.29 44.48 -12.00
N ASP A 45 -8.74 45.55 -12.67
CA ASP A 45 -9.53 46.62 -12.05
C ASP A 45 -10.84 46.06 -11.46
N TRP A 46 -11.54 45.20 -12.22
CA TRP A 46 -12.75 44.53 -11.74
C TRP A 46 -12.47 43.64 -10.51
N LEU A 47 -11.36 42.88 -10.53
CA LEU A 47 -10.93 42.03 -9.43
C LEU A 47 -10.61 42.87 -8.18
N ILE A 48 -9.94 44.01 -8.34
CA ILE A 48 -9.56 44.93 -7.26
C ILE A 48 -10.80 45.59 -6.64
N GLU A 49 -11.74 46.02 -7.49
CA GLU A 49 -13.02 46.60 -7.08
C GLU A 49 -13.88 45.59 -6.32
N HIS A 50 -13.89 44.33 -6.76
CA HIS A 50 -14.72 43.25 -6.19
C HIS A 50 -13.97 42.31 -5.25
N ARG A 51 -12.76 42.67 -4.79
CA ARG A 51 -11.82 41.80 -4.07
C ARG A 51 -12.43 41.01 -2.91
N ARG A 52 -13.33 41.62 -2.13
CA ARG A 52 -13.98 40.96 -0.99
C ARG A 52 -14.98 39.89 -1.43
N ARG A 53 -15.74 40.14 -2.51
CA ARG A 53 -16.69 39.16 -3.07
C ARG A 53 -15.94 38.00 -3.71
N VAL A 54 -14.86 38.29 -4.45
CA VAL A 54 -14.02 37.26 -5.06
C VAL A 54 -13.33 36.41 -4.01
N LEU A 55 -12.78 37.02 -2.97
CA LEU A 55 -12.17 36.28 -1.86
C LEU A 55 -13.17 35.32 -1.20
N ILE A 56 -14.38 35.80 -0.88
CA ILE A 56 -15.43 34.94 -0.32
C ILE A 56 -15.80 33.82 -1.30
N GLY A 57 -15.97 34.13 -2.58
CA GLY A 57 -16.31 33.14 -3.62
C GLY A 57 -15.24 32.05 -3.76
N VAL A 58 -13.97 32.42 -3.80
CA VAL A 58 -12.84 31.48 -3.88
C VAL A 58 -12.72 30.67 -2.59
N SER A 59 -12.92 31.28 -1.41
CA SER A 59 -12.94 30.55 -0.14
C SER A 59 -14.07 29.52 -0.09
N VAL A 60 -15.28 29.89 -0.52
CA VAL A 60 -16.41 28.95 -0.62
C VAL A 60 -16.11 27.83 -1.61
N LEU A 61 -15.53 28.15 -2.77
CA LEU A 61 -15.12 27.15 -3.75
C LEU A 61 -14.07 26.19 -3.19
N LEU A 62 -13.07 26.70 -2.46
CA LEU A 62 -12.05 25.88 -1.81
C LEU A 62 -12.65 24.96 -0.75
N VAL A 63 -13.56 25.45 0.09
CA VAL A 63 -14.25 24.63 1.09
C VAL A 63 -15.12 23.58 0.40
N ALA A 64 -15.82 23.93 -0.67
CA ALA A 64 -16.63 22.99 -1.44
C ALA A 64 -15.77 21.88 -2.08
N MET A 65 -14.64 22.24 -2.71
CA MET A 65 -13.68 21.27 -3.25
C MET A 65 -13.08 20.40 -2.15
N GLY A 66 -12.74 21.00 -1.00
CA GLY A 66 -12.26 20.29 0.18
C GLY A 66 -13.28 19.28 0.72
N ALA A 67 -14.57 19.62 0.71
CA ALA A 67 -15.65 18.72 1.09
C ALA A 67 -15.83 17.54 0.11
N LEU A 68 -15.27 17.62 -1.10
CA LEU A 68 -15.25 16.51 -2.07
C LEU A 68 -14.03 15.59 -1.91
N ILE A 69 -13.04 15.93 -1.08
CA ILE A 69 -11.88 15.06 -0.81
C ILE A 69 -12.29 13.64 -0.37
N PRO A 70 -13.30 13.43 0.49
CA PRO A 70 -13.72 12.08 0.87
C PRO A 70 -14.31 11.24 -0.27
N ARG A 71 -14.66 11.85 -1.41
CA ARG A 71 -15.11 11.13 -2.62
C ARG A 71 -13.95 10.66 -3.49
N ILE A 72 -12.71 10.98 -3.14
CA ILE A 72 -11.55 10.46 -3.86
C ILE A 72 -11.46 8.97 -3.57
N GLU A 73 -11.74 8.17 -4.59
CA GLU A 73 -11.55 6.72 -4.56
C GLU A 73 -10.08 6.41 -4.82
N LEU A 74 -9.43 5.82 -3.81
CA LEU A 74 -8.08 5.29 -3.94
C LEU A 74 -8.16 3.97 -4.71
N ASN A 75 -7.86 4.02 -6.00
CA ASN A 75 -7.81 2.83 -6.83
C ASN A 75 -6.42 2.20 -6.75
N ASP A 76 -6.25 1.23 -5.85
CA ASP A 76 -4.99 0.50 -5.64
C ASP A 76 -5.02 -0.92 -6.25
N THR A 77 -5.94 -1.17 -7.20
CA THR A 77 -5.92 -2.44 -7.91
C THR A 77 -4.76 -2.45 -8.90
N PHE A 78 -3.71 -3.22 -8.61
CA PHE A 78 -2.55 -3.39 -9.50
C PHE A 78 -2.93 -3.65 -10.96
N THR A 79 -4.03 -4.37 -11.14
CA THR A 79 -4.53 -4.78 -12.45
C THR A 79 -5.11 -3.60 -13.24
N SER A 80 -5.68 -2.57 -12.61
CA SER A 80 -6.19 -1.38 -13.32
C SER A 80 -5.10 -0.46 -13.86
N MET A 81 -3.84 -0.70 -13.54
CA MET A 81 -2.70 0.00 -14.16
C MET A 81 -2.40 -0.52 -15.57
N PHE A 82 -2.96 -1.67 -15.95
CA PHE A 82 -2.75 -2.29 -17.26
C PHE A 82 -3.97 -2.08 -18.14
N ASP A 83 -3.73 -1.71 -19.39
CA ASP A 83 -4.77 -1.58 -20.41
C ASP A 83 -5.49 -2.92 -20.62
N GLU A 84 -6.82 -2.86 -20.81
CA GLU A 84 -7.68 -4.04 -20.99
C GLU A 84 -7.33 -4.87 -22.23
N SER A 85 -6.63 -4.28 -23.22
CA SER A 85 -6.16 -4.99 -24.42
C SER A 85 -4.99 -5.94 -24.16
N LEU A 86 -4.30 -5.82 -23.02
CA LEU A 86 -3.17 -6.68 -22.68
C LEU A 86 -3.66 -8.07 -22.25
N GLU A 87 -3.09 -9.12 -22.83
CA GLU A 87 -3.41 -10.51 -22.50
C GLU A 87 -3.28 -10.79 -21.00
N PHE A 88 -2.19 -10.29 -20.39
CA PHE A 88 -1.95 -10.34 -18.95
C PHE A 88 -3.10 -9.75 -18.10
N ARG A 89 -3.71 -8.64 -18.55
CA ARG A 89 -4.83 -8.00 -17.84
C ARG A 89 -6.07 -8.90 -17.83
N ARG A 90 -6.41 -9.48 -18.99
CA ARG A 90 -7.57 -10.39 -19.12
C ARG A 90 -7.40 -11.66 -18.31
N ASP A 91 -6.20 -12.23 -18.30
CA ASP A 91 -5.90 -13.45 -17.56
C ASP A 91 -6.01 -13.21 -16.05
N LEU A 92 -5.49 -12.06 -15.58
CA LEU A 92 -5.64 -11.66 -14.18
C LEU A 92 -7.11 -11.44 -13.79
N ASP A 93 -7.92 -10.81 -14.64
CA ASP A 93 -9.36 -10.64 -14.37
C ASP A 93 -10.09 -11.97 -14.31
N PHE A 94 -9.79 -12.88 -15.24
CA PHE A 94 -10.34 -14.22 -15.24
C PHE A 94 -9.96 -15.00 -13.99
N MET A 95 -8.69 -14.92 -13.56
CA MET A 95 -8.23 -15.52 -12.31
C MET A 95 -8.92 -14.87 -11.11
N SER A 96 -9.06 -13.55 -11.07
CA SER A 96 -9.69 -12.82 -9.97
C SER A 96 -11.14 -13.24 -9.73
N ALA A 97 -11.88 -13.42 -10.83
CA ALA A 97 -13.29 -13.80 -10.78
C ALA A 97 -13.52 -15.27 -10.36
N ARG A 98 -12.50 -16.14 -10.44
CA ARG A 98 -12.66 -17.60 -10.28
C ARG A 98 -11.79 -18.22 -9.20
N LEU A 99 -10.68 -17.59 -8.86
CA LEU A 99 -9.71 -18.05 -7.89
C LEU A 99 -9.66 -17.05 -6.73
N PRO A 100 -10.18 -17.41 -5.54
CA PRO A 100 -9.94 -16.63 -4.36
C PRO A 100 -8.43 -16.57 -4.06
N GLY A 101 -7.94 -15.43 -3.57
CA GLY A 101 -6.55 -15.29 -3.10
C GLY A 101 -5.59 -14.48 -3.97
N LEU A 102 -6.06 -13.71 -4.95
CA LEU A 102 -5.19 -12.76 -5.66
C LEU A 102 -4.62 -11.67 -4.75
N TYR A 103 -5.39 -11.25 -3.76
CA TYR A 103 -4.97 -10.28 -2.75
C TYR A 103 -4.68 -11.00 -1.45
N MET A 104 -3.39 -11.11 -1.10
CA MET A 104 -2.92 -11.70 0.14
C MET A 104 -2.46 -10.59 1.08
N PHE A 105 -3.06 -10.53 2.27
CA PHE A 105 -2.57 -9.71 3.37
C PHE A 105 -1.73 -10.56 4.31
N GLN A 106 -0.53 -10.09 4.64
CA GLN A 106 0.35 -10.73 5.61
C GLN A 106 0.38 -9.86 6.88
N TYR A 107 0.11 -10.47 8.03
CA TYR A 107 0.02 -9.78 9.31
C TYR A 107 1.08 -10.34 10.23
N SER A 108 2.12 -9.54 10.49
CA SER A 108 3.12 -9.94 11.45
C SER A 108 2.66 -9.65 12.88
N LEU A 109 2.47 -10.72 13.66
CA LEU A 109 2.08 -10.62 15.07
C LEU A 109 3.34 -10.78 15.95
N PRO A 110 3.80 -9.74 16.66
CA PRO A 110 4.98 -9.84 17.50
C PRO A 110 4.67 -10.53 18.84
N ALA A 111 5.52 -11.48 19.23
CA ALA A 111 5.53 -12.11 20.55
C ALA A 111 6.30 -11.27 21.60
N GLY A 112 6.95 -10.19 21.17
CA GLY A 112 7.72 -9.28 22.04
C GLY A 112 9.16 -9.71 22.24
N GLU A 113 9.37 -10.89 22.85
CA GLU A 113 10.71 -11.41 23.17
C GLU A 113 11.20 -12.48 22.17
N SER A 114 12.50 -12.80 22.21
CA SER A 114 13.07 -13.89 21.43
C SER A 114 12.51 -15.23 21.91
N ASP A 115 12.19 -16.14 20.98
CA ASP A 115 11.62 -17.47 21.26
C ASP A 115 10.26 -17.47 22.00
N ALA A 116 9.63 -16.32 22.20
CA ALA A 116 8.34 -16.19 22.86
C ALA A 116 7.16 -16.72 22.03
N ILE A 117 7.38 -17.05 20.75
CA ILE A 117 6.37 -17.76 19.93
C ILE A 117 6.03 -19.13 20.54
N ASN A 118 6.94 -19.74 21.30
CA ASN A 118 6.67 -21.02 21.95
C ASN A 118 5.68 -20.92 23.12
N ASP A 119 5.37 -19.71 23.61
CA ASP A 119 4.48 -19.55 24.74
C ASP A 119 3.02 -19.91 24.38
N PRO A 120 2.33 -20.75 25.19
CA PRO A 120 0.93 -21.09 24.94
C PRO A 120 0.01 -19.87 24.80
N ALA A 121 0.26 -18.83 25.61
CA ALA A 121 -0.49 -17.57 25.53
C ALA A 121 -0.34 -16.86 24.16
N TYR A 122 0.82 -16.98 23.51
CA TYR A 122 1.02 -16.45 22.17
C TYR A 122 0.17 -17.20 21.14
N TRP A 123 0.13 -18.54 21.23
CA TRP A 123 -0.67 -19.37 20.35
C TRP A 123 -2.17 -19.12 20.51
N ASP A 124 -2.65 -18.96 21.73
CA ASP A 124 -4.05 -18.61 22.01
C ASP A 124 -4.41 -17.26 21.39
N THR A 125 -3.51 -16.28 21.50
CA THR A 125 -3.69 -14.96 20.89
C THR A 125 -3.70 -15.04 19.37
N LEU A 126 -2.78 -15.82 18.78
CA LEU A 126 -2.71 -16.03 17.34
C LEU A 126 -3.96 -16.74 16.80
N ASP A 127 -4.46 -17.75 17.50
CA ASP A 127 -5.67 -18.49 17.08
C ASP A 127 -6.94 -17.64 17.25
N ALA A 128 -7.04 -16.86 18.34
CA ALA A 128 -8.12 -15.90 18.51
C ALA A 128 -8.14 -14.85 17.39
N PHE A 129 -6.97 -14.33 17.01
CA PHE A 129 -6.84 -13.40 15.89
C PHE A 129 -7.24 -14.05 14.56
N ALA A 130 -6.81 -15.28 14.31
CA ALA A 130 -7.19 -16.02 13.11
C ALA A 130 -8.70 -16.29 13.05
N LEU A 131 -9.33 -16.67 14.17
CA LEU A 131 -10.79 -16.85 14.26
C LEU A 131 -11.53 -15.54 14.02
N TRP A 132 -11.04 -14.43 14.57
CA TRP A 132 -11.62 -13.11 14.31
C TRP A 132 -11.53 -12.72 12.83
N LEU A 133 -10.38 -12.97 12.16
CA LEU A 133 -10.23 -12.72 10.73
C LEU A 133 -11.20 -13.56 9.89
N ARG A 134 -11.39 -14.84 10.23
CA ARG A 134 -12.35 -15.72 9.55
C ARG A 134 -13.80 -15.28 9.69
N ALA A 135 -14.12 -14.50 10.73
CA ALA A 135 -15.46 -13.98 10.93
C ALA A 135 -15.79 -12.74 10.08
N GLN A 136 -14.79 -12.13 9.43
CA GLN A 136 -15.00 -10.95 8.59
C GLN A 136 -15.56 -11.37 7.22
N PRO A 137 -16.61 -10.71 6.69
CA PRO A 137 -17.26 -11.13 5.44
C PRO A 137 -16.37 -10.99 4.20
N GLU A 138 -15.35 -10.12 4.24
CA GLU A 138 -14.40 -9.90 3.15
C GLU A 138 -13.27 -10.95 3.10
N VAL A 139 -13.08 -11.74 4.17
CA VAL A 139 -11.97 -12.68 4.30
C VAL A 139 -12.42 -14.07 3.81
N THR A 140 -11.83 -14.51 2.71
CA THR A 140 -12.14 -15.82 2.11
C THR A 140 -11.36 -16.97 2.72
N HIS A 141 -10.11 -16.73 3.12
CA HIS A 141 -9.23 -17.75 3.69
C HIS A 141 -8.21 -17.12 4.65
N VAL A 142 -7.91 -17.83 5.74
CA VAL A 142 -6.86 -17.45 6.70
C VAL A 142 -5.87 -18.61 6.80
N ASN A 143 -4.63 -18.37 6.38
CA ASN A 143 -3.52 -19.27 6.60
C ASN A 143 -2.78 -18.84 7.87
N THR A 144 -2.69 -19.72 8.86
CA THR A 144 -2.07 -19.43 10.15
C THR A 144 -1.30 -20.64 10.67
N LEU A 145 -0.18 -20.38 11.33
CA LEU A 145 0.65 -21.40 11.95
C LEU A 145 -0.06 -22.13 13.11
N SER A 146 -1.01 -21.45 13.77
CA SER A 146 -1.83 -22.06 14.84
C SER A 146 -2.63 -23.28 14.36
N ASP A 147 -3.13 -23.28 13.13
CA ASP A 147 -3.82 -24.44 12.54
C ASP A 147 -2.86 -25.61 12.31
N THR A 148 -1.63 -25.32 11.90
CA THR A 148 -0.58 -26.35 11.75
C THR A 148 -0.23 -26.95 13.09
N MET A 149 -0.10 -26.14 14.14
CA MET A 149 0.14 -26.62 15.51
C MET A 149 -1.00 -27.53 16.01
N LYS A 150 -2.27 -27.17 15.78
CA LYS A 150 -3.43 -28.01 16.11
C LYS A 150 -3.44 -29.33 15.36
N ARG A 151 -3.08 -29.32 14.07
CA ARG A 151 -2.96 -30.54 13.24
C ARG A 151 -1.82 -31.43 13.74
N LEU A 152 -0.67 -30.86 14.07
CA LEU A 152 0.47 -31.61 14.64
C LEU A 152 0.09 -32.23 15.98
N ASN A 153 -0.56 -31.48 16.86
CA ASN A 153 -1.03 -32.02 18.14
C ASN A 153 -1.95 -33.22 17.93
N ARG A 154 -2.93 -33.11 17.03
CA ARG A 154 -3.82 -34.23 16.68
C ARG A 154 -3.03 -35.45 16.15
N SER A 155 -2.12 -35.25 15.21
CA SER A 155 -1.35 -36.37 14.63
C SER A 155 -0.41 -37.03 15.64
N MET A 156 0.15 -36.26 16.58
CA MET A 156 0.95 -36.81 17.68
C MET A 156 0.13 -37.62 18.69
N HIS A 157 -1.19 -37.44 18.70
CA HIS A 157 -2.15 -38.20 19.51
C HIS A 157 -2.91 -39.26 18.70
N GLY A 158 -2.31 -39.79 17.62
CA GLY A 158 -2.90 -40.87 16.84
C GLY A 158 -4.11 -40.45 16.00
N ASP A 159 -4.11 -39.19 15.54
CA ASP A 159 -5.19 -38.56 14.79
C ASP A 159 -6.53 -38.43 15.53
N ASP A 160 -6.49 -38.42 16.88
CA ASP A 160 -7.67 -38.22 17.72
C ASP A 160 -8.32 -36.84 17.48
N PRO A 161 -9.59 -36.77 17.03
CA PRO A 161 -10.30 -35.51 16.86
C PRO A 161 -10.35 -34.64 18.13
N ALA A 162 -10.33 -35.26 19.32
CA ALA A 162 -10.34 -34.53 20.60
C ALA A 162 -9.03 -33.75 20.82
N ALA A 163 -7.92 -34.17 20.19
CA ALA A 163 -6.62 -33.52 20.28
C ALA A 163 -6.43 -32.38 19.26
N TYR A 164 -7.49 -31.93 18.56
CA TYR A 164 -7.44 -30.76 17.69
C TYR A 164 -7.50 -29.44 18.49
N HIS A 165 -6.51 -29.23 19.34
CA HIS A 165 -6.33 -28.02 20.14
C HIS A 165 -4.84 -27.66 20.19
N LEU A 166 -4.55 -26.45 20.67
CA LEU A 166 -3.17 -25.98 20.80
C LEU A 166 -2.46 -26.70 21.96
N PRO A 167 -1.11 -26.84 21.91
CA PRO A 167 -0.34 -27.38 23.01
C PRO A 167 -0.41 -26.44 24.24
N ALA A 168 -0.67 -27.00 25.42
CA ALA A 168 -0.76 -26.23 26.66
C ALA A 168 0.61 -25.91 27.30
N GLU A 169 1.69 -26.52 26.79
CA GLU A 169 3.04 -26.38 27.33
C GLU A 169 4.00 -25.76 26.31
N ARG A 170 4.90 -24.91 26.80
CA ARG A 170 5.94 -24.26 26.00
C ARG A 170 6.88 -25.27 25.35
N GLU A 171 7.27 -26.29 26.11
CA GLU A 171 8.18 -27.34 25.64
C GLU A 171 7.56 -28.15 24.50
N LEU A 172 6.27 -28.49 24.62
CA LEU A 172 5.53 -29.22 23.59
C LEU A 172 5.38 -28.39 22.31
N SER A 173 5.11 -27.08 22.47
CA SER A 173 5.08 -26.14 21.35
C SER A 173 6.42 -26.07 20.61
N ALA A 174 7.53 -25.98 21.36
CA ALA A 174 8.87 -25.97 20.78
C ALA A 174 9.20 -27.28 20.04
N GLN A 175 8.83 -28.43 20.61
CA GLN A 175 9.04 -29.73 19.98
C GLN A 175 8.23 -29.89 18.69
N TYR A 176 6.98 -29.44 18.67
CA TYR A 176 6.14 -29.49 17.47
C TYR A 176 6.66 -28.57 16.37
N LEU A 177 7.11 -27.36 16.73
CA LEU A 177 7.74 -26.46 15.76
C LEU A 177 9.03 -27.06 15.18
N LEU A 178 9.86 -27.67 16.02
CA LEU A 178 11.08 -28.35 15.58
C LEU A 178 10.75 -29.52 14.64
N LEU A 179 9.77 -30.36 14.98
CA LEU A 179 9.35 -31.47 14.15
C LEU A 179 8.83 -30.96 12.79
N TYR A 180 8.06 -29.88 12.79
CA TYR A 180 7.58 -29.26 11.57
C TYR A 180 8.74 -28.76 10.72
N GLU A 181 9.70 -28.04 11.30
CA GLU A 181 10.91 -27.54 10.62
C GLU A 181 11.73 -28.68 10.00
N MET A 182 11.90 -29.80 10.71
CA MET A 182 12.60 -30.99 10.21
C MET A 182 11.83 -31.73 9.11
N SER A 183 10.51 -31.62 9.08
CA SER A 183 9.67 -32.28 8.07
C SER A 183 9.61 -31.53 6.74
N LEU A 184 10.09 -30.27 6.71
CA LEU A 184 10.10 -29.48 5.48
C LEU A 184 11.08 -30.06 4.47
N PRO A 185 10.71 -30.14 3.17
CA PRO A 185 11.63 -30.53 2.11
C PRO A 185 12.89 -29.67 2.08
N TYR A 186 14.00 -30.27 1.63
CA TYR A 186 15.29 -29.60 1.57
C TYR A 186 15.20 -28.27 0.80
N GLY A 187 15.63 -27.17 1.43
CA GLY A 187 15.56 -25.82 0.87
C GLY A 187 14.30 -25.02 1.23
N LEU A 188 13.37 -25.60 1.99
CA LEU A 188 12.23 -24.88 2.59
C LEU A 188 12.50 -24.62 4.07
N ASP A 189 12.14 -23.43 4.54
CA ASP A 189 12.28 -23.01 5.92
C ASP A 189 10.97 -22.38 6.45
N LEU A 190 10.94 -22.07 7.75
CA LEU A 190 9.84 -21.37 8.38
C LEU A 190 9.90 -19.85 8.21
N ASN A 191 10.87 -19.29 7.47
CA ASN A 191 11.03 -17.83 7.36
C ASN A 191 9.88 -17.12 6.63
N ASN A 192 9.06 -17.91 5.93
CA ASN A 192 7.82 -17.47 5.29
C ASN A 192 6.63 -17.38 6.25
N GLN A 193 6.72 -17.93 7.47
CA GLN A 193 5.65 -17.93 8.49
C GLN A 193 6.11 -17.38 9.85
N ILE A 194 7.41 -17.39 10.12
CA ILE A 194 8.04 -16.96 11.37
C ILE A 194 9.26 -16.10 11.03
N ASN A 195 9.58 -15.09 11.84
CA ASN A 195 10.83 -14.35 11.66
C ASN A 195 12.05 -15.12 12.21
N VAL A 196 13.27 -14.79 11.75
CA VAL A 196 14.50 -15.50 12.13
C VAL A 196 14.74 -15.58 13.65
N LYS A 197 14.29 -14.57 14.41
CA LYS A 197 14.43 -14.50 15.88
C LYS A 197 13.33 -15.25 16.64
N ARG A 198 12.39 -15.90 15.94
CA ARG A 198 11.21 -16.54 16.53
C ARG A 198 10.46 -15.63 17.50
N SER A 199 10.38 -14.35 17.15
CA SER A 199 9.75 -13.28 17.93
C SER A 199 8.49 -12.71 17.25
N ALA A 200 8.14 -13.19 16.05
CA ALA A 200 6.86 -12.91 15.40
C ALA A 200 6.48 -13.99 14.37
N THR A 201 5.18 -14.29 14.23
CA THR A 201 4.64 -14.94 13.02
C THR A 201 4.34 -13.90 11.95
N LYS A 202 4.20 -14.30 10.68
CA LYS A 202 3.91 -13.45 9.51
C LYS A 202 2.58 -13.80 8.85
#